data_AF-A0A293MG34-F1
#
_entry.id   AF-A0A293MG34-F1
#
_cell.length_a   1.000
_cell.length_b   1.000
_cell.length_c   1.000
_cell.angle_alpha   90.00
_cell.angle_beta   90.00
_cell.angle_gamma   90.00
#
_symmetry.space_group_name_H-M   'P 1'
#
loop_
_entity.id
_entity.type
_entity.pdbx_description
1 polymer ?
#
loop_
_entity_poly.entity_id
_entity_poly.type
_entity_poly.pdbx_seq_one_letter_code
_entity_poly.pdbx_strand_id
1 'polypeptide(L)'
;MDRLQPNDADKDGRSNVTNATANSAELSTLPSTDVSGSNGETKHGLESTSDPQPLTYEDVAKTKMFSRVFRYIYLARLEFFLFLYVFSRSMAGTPIGDLLLQKACLNNLQCNASVCQGMDHYPDIKDAAEKIASNYSMFRIIIAFGPSVVIAVFLGPWCDKYGYKPPLHISNIGYIIGTVFVLVTAYMMPLPLYYDVLAAIPDGLSGGIISVFMAVYSEATVQTKGSQRRTKFHPSVCRRWASFGSCLYWQYLKG
;
A
#
# COMPACT_ATOMS: atom_id res chain seq x y z
N MET A 1 32.25 43.63 -25.90
CA MET A 1 32.45 44.90 -26.63
C MET A 1 31.27 45.03 -27.59
N ASP A 2 30.27 45.89 -27.49
CA ASP A 2 29.75 46.86 -26.52
C ASP A 2 28.28 47.05 -26.96
N ARG A 3 27.30 46.85 -26.08
CA ARG A 3 26.48 47.87 -25.41
C ARG A 3 25.68 48.80 -26.35
N LEU A 4 24.34 48.76 -26.24
CA LEU A 4 23.42 49.92 -26.26
C LEU A 4 22.01 49.48 -25.80
N GLN A 5 21.64 49.86 -24.57
CA GLN A 5 20.27 50.20 -24.12
C GLN A 5 19.89 51.61 -24.66
N PRO A 6 18.69 52.23 -24.48
CA PRO A 6 17.64 52.04 -23.44
C PRO A 6 16.17 52.24 -23.91
N ASN A 7 15.19 52.02 -23.01
CA ASN A 7 14.20 53.04 -22.58
C ASN A 7 12.87 52.44 -22.05
N ASP A 8 12.44 53.09 -20.97
CA ASP A 8 11.31 52.89 -20.07
C ASP A 8 9.91 53.04 -20.69
N ALA A 9 8.89 52.46 -20.04
CA ALA A 9 7.63 53.14 -19.72
C ALA A 9 6.76 52.31 -18.75
N ASP A 10 6.75 52.75 -17.50
CA ASP A 10 5.67 52.58 -16.51
C ASP A 10 4.38 53.29 -16.98
N LYS A 11 3.20 52.72 -16.65
CA LYS A 11 1.99 53.51 -16.33
C LYS A 11 0.84 52.67 -15.72
N ASP A 12 0.59 53.00 -14.46
CA ASP A 12 -0.65 52.94 -13.69
C ASP A 12 -1.90 53.45 -14.45
N GLY A 13 -3.11 53.05 -14.04
CA GLY A 13 -4.33 53.67 -14.57
C GLY A 13 -5.64 52.90 -14.44
N ARG A 14 -6.24 53.01 -13.25
CA ARG A 14 -7.60 52.64 -12.86
C ARG A 14 -8.73 53.34 -13.65
N SER A 15 -9.93 52.75 -13.59
CA SER A 15 -11.29 53.33 -13.73
C SER A 15 -11.94 53.16 -15.12
N ASN A 16 -13.24 52.92 -15.32
CA ASN A 16 -14.41 52.57 -14.53
C ASN A 16 -15.60 52.51 -15.54
N VAL A 17 -16.77 52.04 -15.09
CA VAL A 17 -18.13 52.39 -15.57
C VAL A 17 -18.58 51.70 -16.87
N THR A 18 -19.74 51.05 -17.03
CA THR A 18 -20.96 50.69 -16.26
C THR A 18 -21.83 49.87 -17.27
N ASN A 19 -22.75 48.95 -16.95
CA ASN A 19 -24.05 49.18 -16.30
C ASN A 19 -24.85 47.86 -16.16
N ALA A 20 -25.47 47.69 -14.98
CA ALA A 20 -26.84 47.21 -14.65
C ALA A 20 -27.44 45.97 -15.36
N THR A 21 -28.12 45.04 -14.67
CA THR A 21 -29.23 45.20 -13.70
C THR A 21 -29.36 43.90 -12.86
N ALA A 22 -29.32 43.93 -11.51
CA ALA A 22 -30.45 43.84 -10.53
C ALA A 22 -31.07 42.42 -10.40
N ASN A 23 -31.30 41.78 -9.25
CA ASN A 23 -31.72 42.20 -7.90
C ASN A 23 -31.30 41.11 -6.86
N SER A 24 -30.65 41.46 -5.74
CA SER A 24 -31.20 41.69 -4.37
C SER A 24 -31.32 40.40 -3.52
N ALA A 25 -30.99 40.31 -2.22
CA ALA A 25 -30.25 41.11 -1.22
C ALA A 25 -30.24 40.16 0.04
N GLU A 26 -29.08 39.81 0.61
CA GLU A 26 -28.50 40.35 1.88
C GLU A 26 -29.25 39.89 3.18
N LEU A 27 -28.69 39.71 4.38
CA LEU A 27 -27.47 40.29 4.98
C LEU A 27 -27.11 39.60 6.33
N SER A 28 -25.80 39.48 6.59
CA SER A 28 -25.07 39.87 7.84
C SER A 28 -25.25 39.14 9.19
N THR A 29 -24.27 39.06 10.12
CA THR A 29 -22.85 39.51 10.23
C THR A 29 -22.23 38.95 11.53
N LEU A 30 -20.91 38.76 11.57
CA LEU A 30 -20.05 38.77 12.78
C LEU A 30 -19.84 40.21 13.30
N PRO A 31 -19.47 40.47 14.58
CA PRO A 31 -18.04 40.77 14.83
C PRO A 31 -17.51 40.45 16.25
N SER A 32 -16.18 40.48 16.35
CA SER A 32 -15.30 40.40 17.53
C SER A 32 -15.25 41.71 18.34
N THR A 33 -15.03 41.65 19.66
CA THR A 33 -14.35 42.70 20.46
C THR A 33 -13.89 42.18 21.83
N ASP A 34 -12.62 42.43 22.17
CA ASP A 34 -12.09 42.57 23.55
C ASP A 34 -12.74 43.77 24.27
N VAL A 35 -12.82 43.75 25.62
CA VAL A 35 -12.47 44.87 26.54
C VAL A 35 -12.90 44.58 28.00
N SER A 36 -11.99 45.00 28.89
CA SER A 36 -11.92 45.04 30.36
C SER A 36 -13.06 45.73 31.14
N GLY A 37 -13.35 45.26 32.36
CA GLY A 37 -13.38 46.11 33.56
C GLY A 37 -14.70 46.37 34.34
N SER A 38 -14.73 45.86 35.60
CA SER A 38 -15.10 46.56 36.87
C SER A 38 -16.52 46.53 37.49
N ASN A 39 -16.52 46.31 38.84
CA ASN A 39 -17.53 46.54 39.91
C ASN A 39 -18.78 45.63 39.98
N GLY A 40 -19.28 45.10 41.11
CA GLY A 40 -18.99 45.16 42.56
C GLY A 40 -20.21 44.55 43.33
N GLU A 41 -19.97 44.02 44.54
CA GLU A 41 -20.92 43.69 45.64
C GLU A 41 -21.62 42.29 45.76
N THR A 42 -21.00 41.44 46.60
CA THR A 42 -21.50 40.65 47.77
C THR A 42 -22.89 39.95 47.79
N LYS A 43 -22.92 38.61 47.89
CA LYS A 43 -23.26 37.80 49.12
C LYS A 43 -23.46 36.29 48.84
N HIS A 44 -22.69 35.48 49.59
CA HIS A 44 -22.98 34.14 50.16
C HIS A 44 -23.67 33.04 49.31
N GLY A 45 -22.96 31.93 49.06
CA GLY A 45 -23.58 30.64 48.73
C GLY A 45 -22.65 29.66 48.00
N LEU A 46 -22.24 28.61 48.71
CA LEU A 46 -21.37 27.48 48.34
C LEU A 46 -21.81 26.72 47.05
N GLU A 47 -20.97 26.65 46.01
CA GLU A 47 -21.01 25.60 44.96
C GLU A 47 -19.64 25.54 44.23
N SER A 48 -18.92 24.43 44.40
CA SER A 48 -17.63 24.17 43.75
C SER A 48 -17.81 23.90 42.25
N THR A 49 -17.52 24.88 41.40
CA THR A 49 -17.20 24.65 39.98
C THR A 49 -15.71 24.90 39.79
N SER A 50 -14.94 23.82 39.76
CA SER A 50 -13.51 23.84 39.46
C SER A 50 -13.28 24.01 37.96
N ASP A 51 -12.70 25.14 37.55
CA ASP A 51 -12.03 25.30 36.25
C ASP A 51 -10.96 24.21 36.03
N PRO A 52 -10.70 23.76 34.78
CA PRO A 52 -9.65 22.79 34.51
C PRO A 52 -8.25 23.40 34.76
N GLN A 53 -7.44 22.77 35.60
CA GLN A 53 -6.03 23.14 35.82
C GLN A 53 -5.21 23.18 34.51
N PRO A 54 -4.24 24.10 34.37
CA PRO A 54 -3.36 24.16 33.22
C PRO A 54 -2.40 22.97 33.20
N LEU A 55 -2.44 22.16 32.13
CA LEU A 55 -1.51 21.07 31.89
C LEU A 55 -0.07 21.61 31.79
N THR A 56 0.86 21.06 32.55
CA THR A 56 2.27 21.49 32.58
C THR A 56 2.90 21.37 31.19
N TYR A 57 3.67 22.38 30.74
CA TYR A 57 4.37 22.38 29.43
C TYR A 57 5.26 21.14 29.22
N GLU A 58 5.88 20.65 30.30
CA GLU A 58 6.62 19.39 30.37
C GLU A 58 5.77 18.17 29.98
N ASP A 59 4.50 18.13 30.40
CA ASP A 59 3.58 17.03 30.10
C ASP A 59 3.14 17.09 28.65
N VAL A 60 2.84 18.29 28.12
CA VAL A 60 2.52 18.49 26.69
C VAL A 60 3.72 18.11 25.80
N ALA A 61 4.94 18.45 26.21
CA ALA A 61 6.17 18.09 25.48
C ALA A 61 6.43 16.58 25.50
N LYS A 62 6.26 15.91 26.66
CA LYS A 62 6.38 14.45 26.81
C LYS A 62 5.32 13.73 26.00
N THR A 63 4.05 14.15 26.04
CA THR A 63 2.97 13.57 25.22
C THR A 63 3.25 13.72 23.72
N LYS A 64 3.78 14.87 23.29
CA LYS A 64 4.12 15.13 21.88
C LYS A 64 5.33 14.32 21.41
N MET A 65 6.32 14.12 22.28
CA MET A 65 7.50 13.28 21.99
C MET A 65 7.14 11.79 21.99
N PHE A 66 6.36 11.33 22.96
CA PHE A 66 5.88 9.95 23.06
C PHE A 66 5.01 9.58 21.85
N SER A 67 4.10 10.47 21.45
CA SER A 67 3.29 10.30 20.23
C SER A 67 4.15 10.19 18.96
N ARG A 68 5.24 10.97 18.87
CA ARG A 68 6.20 10.88 17.75
C ARG A 68 6.95 9.57 17.74
N VAL A 69 7.51 9.14 18.87
CA VAL A 69 8.25 7.87 19.00
C VAL A 69 7.33 6.69 18.70
N PHE A 70 6.11 6.69 19.24
CA PHE A 70 5.11 5.66 18.97
C PHE A 70 4.78 5.57 17.47
N ARG A 71 4.65 6.72 16.78
CA ARG A 71 4.44 6.75 15.33
C ARG A 71 5.61 6.13 14.55
N TYR A 72 6.85 6.42 14.94
CA TYR A 72 8.04 5.82 14.31
C TYR A 72 8.13 4.31 14.54
N ILE A 73 7.89 3.84 15.76
CA ILE A 73 7.87 2.40 16.08
C ILE A 73 6.77 1.69 15.27
N TYR A 74 5.60 2.31 15.17
CA TYR A 74 4.47 1.77 14.43
C TYR A 74 4.76 1.68 12.91
N LEU A 75 5.38 2.70 12.34
CA LEU A 75 5.78 2.71 10.92
C LEU A 75 6.86 1.65 10.62
N ALA A 76 7.88 1.54 11.48
CA ALA A 76 8.90 0.50 11.37
C ALA A 76 8.31 -0.91 11.50
N ARG A 77 7.27 -1.09 12.33
CA ARG A 77 6.55 -2.37 12.48
C ARG A 77 5.81 -2.77 11.20
N LEU A 78 5.17 -1.82 10.51
CA LEU A 78 4.49 -2.09 9.24
C LEU A 78 5.46 -2.50 8.14
N GLU A 79 6.62 -1.83 8.05
CA GLU A 79 7.68 -2.20 7.11
C GLU A 79 8.22 -3.61 7.38
N PHE A 80 8.44 -3.94 8.66
CA PHE A 80 8.89 -5.28 9.06
C PHE A 80 7.85 -6.36 8.76
N PHE A 81 6.57 -6.08 9.02
CA PHE A 81 5.46 -6.98 8.67
C PHE A 81 5.41 -7.25 7.16
N LEU A 82 5.52 -6.19 6.35
CA LEU A 82 5.50 -6.29 4.89
C LEU A 82 6.72 -7.08 4.36
N PHE A 83 7.89 -6.91 4.97
CA PHE A 83 9.07 -7.71 4.67
C PHE A 83 8.84 -9.21 4.95
N LEU A 84 8.33 -9.55 6.14
CA LEU A 84 8.01 -10.94 6.47
C LEU A 84 6.96 -11.55 5.55
N TYR A 85 5.95 -10.76 5.17
CA TYR A 85 4.89 -11.19 4.25
C TYR A 85 5.45 -11.56 2.88
N VAL A 86 6.29 -10.70 2.30
CA VAL A 86 6.91 -10.96 1.00
C VAL A 86 7.91 -12.11 1.09
N PHE A 87 8.72 -12.16 2.15
CA PHE A 87 9.64 -13.26 2.40
C PHE A 87 8.92 -14.62 2.48
N SER A 88 7.78 -14.68 3.18
CA SER A 88 6.95 -15.88 3.25
C SER A 88 6.44 -16.30 1.88
N ARG A 89 5.94 -15.37 1.06
CA ARG A 89 5.53 -15.65 -0.32
C ARG A 89 6.70 -16.12 -1.20
N SER A 90 7.87 -15.51 -1.08
CA SER A 90 9.06 -15.93 -1.83
C SER A 90 9.48 -17.35 -1.49
N MET A 91 9.45 -17.72 -0.20
CA MET A 91 9.77 -19.08 0.25
C MET A 91 8.76 -20.11 -0.30
N ALA A 92 7.48 -19.75 -0.40
CA ALA A 92 6.45 -20.59 -1.00
C ALA A 92 6.56 -20.69 -2.53
N GLY A 93 7.19 -19.72 -3.19
CA GLY A 93 7.35 -19.69 -4.65
C GLY A 93 8.27 -20.80 -5.18
N THR A 94 9.36 -21.13 -4.47
CA THR A 94 10.31 -22.18 -4.86
C THR A 94 9.67 -23.56 -5.00
N PRO A 95 9.03 -24.14 -3.95
CA PRO A 95 8.43 -25.47 -4.07
C PRO A 95 7.30 -25.51 -5.10
N ILE A 96 6.61 -24.39 -5.33
CA ILE A 96 5.60 -24.27 -6.37
C ILE A 96 6.22 -24.43 -7.77
N GLY A 97 7.36 -23.78 -8.02
CA GLY A 97 8.09 -23.92 -9.29
C GLY A 97 8.55 -25.36 -9.54
N ASP A 98 9.15 -25.98 -8.52
CA ASP A 98 9.61 -27.37 -8.60
C ASP A 98 8.44 -28.35 -8.84
N LEU A 99 7.32 -28.14 -8.14
CA LEU A 99 6.11 -28.94 -8.31
C LEU A 99 5.56 -28.83 -9.75
N LEU A 100 5.58 -27.63 -10.32
CA LEU A 100 5.07 -27.37 -11.66
C LEU A 100 5.95 -28.04 -12.72
N LEU A 101 7.28 -28.04 -12.52
CA LEU A 101 8.24 -28.74 -13.38
C LEU A 101 8.02 -30.26 -13.35
N GLN A 102 7.93 -30.85 -12.16
CA GLN A 102 7.69 -32.29 -12.01
C GLN A 102 6.35 -32.72 -12.63
N LYS A 103 5.30 -31.92 -12.43
CA LYS A 103 3.99 -32.17 -13.04
C LYS A 103 3.99 -31.97 -14.54
N ALA A 104 4.72 -30.99 -15.08
CA ALA A 104 4.86 -30.82 -16.53
C ALA A 104 5.47 -32.07 -17.16
N CYS A 105 6.53 -32.62 -16.57
CA CYS A 105 7.19 -33.83 -17.04
C CYS A 105 6.27 -35.07 -16.97
N LEU A 106 5.58 -35.29 -15.85
CA LEU A 106 4.71 -36.46 -15.66
C LEU A 106 3.40 -36.39 -16.47
N ASN A 107 2.72 -35.24 -16.47
CA ASN A 107 1.36 -35.14 -17.00
C ASN A 107 1.28 -34.61 -18.44
N ASN A 108 2.17 -33.70 -18.86
CA ASN A 108 2.15 -33.19 -20.24
C ASN A 108 3.06 -34.00 -21.17
N LEU A 109 4.28 -34.32 -20.74
CA LEU A 109 5.22 -35.11 -21.54
C LEU A 109 4.98 -36.64 -21.42
N GLN A 110 4.14 -37.07 -20.46
CA GLN A 110 3.82 -38.47 -20.22
C GLN A 110 5.06 -39.37 -20.06
N CYS A 111 6.11 -38.83 -19.45
CA CYS A 111 7.37 -39.54 -19.22
C CYS A 111 7.29 -40.42 -17.97
N ASN A 112 8.11 -41.47 -17.93
CA ASN A 112 8.27 -42.30 -16.73
C ASN A 112 8.83 -41.47 -15.56
N ALA A 113 8.40 -41.77 -14.34
CA ALA A 113 8.83 -41.05 -13.14
C ALA A 113 10.35 -41.05 -12.92
N SER A 114 11.04 -42.12 -13.35
CA SER A 114 12.50 -42.22 -13.30
C SER A 114 13.20 -41.22 -14.23
N VAL A 115 12.59 -40.88 -15.37
CA VAL A 115 13.13 -39.91 -16.32
C VAL A 115 12.98 -38.49 -15.76
N CYS A 116 11.83 -38.19 -15.14
CA CYS A 116 11.61 -36.89 -14.51
C CYS A 116 12.55 -36.65 -13.31
N GLN A 117 12.92 -37.70 -12.57
CA GLN A 117 13.91 -37.57 -11.48
C GLN A 117 15.34 -37.39 -12.01
N GLY A 118 15.63 -37.86 -13.22
CA GLY A 118 16.93 -37.77 -13.89
C GLY A 118 17.02 -36.69 -14.97
N MET A 119 16.32 -35.56 -14.81
CA MET A 119 16.23 -34.50 -15.83
C MET A 119 17.60 -33.91 -16.24
N ASP A 120 18.63 -34.00 -15.41
CA ASP A 120 19.97 -33.52 -15.77
C ASP A 120 20.66 -34.37 -16.86
N HIS A 121 20.21 -35.61 -17.08
CA HIS A 121 20.73 -36.46 -18.15
C HIS A 121 20.03 -36.21 -19.51
N TYR A 122 18.86 -35.56 -19.49
CA TYR A 122 18.02 -35.36 -20.67
C TYR A 122 17.68 -33.87 -20.86
N PRO A 123 18.59 -33.07 -21.45
CA PRO A 123 18.41 -31.63 -21.58
C PRO A 123 17.17 -31.26 -22.41
N ASP A 124 16.82 -32.05 -23.42
CA ASP A 124 15.64 -31.78 -24.27
C ASP A 124 14.32 -31.91 -23.50
N ILE A 125 14.21 -32.90 -22.61
CA ILE A 125 13.03 -33.13 -21.77
C ILE A 125 12.94 -32.03 -20.71
N LYS A 126 14.09 -31.66 -20.13
CA LYS A 126 14.18 -30.58 -19.15
C LYS A 126 13.72 -29.25 -19.75
N ASP A 127 14.24 -28.85 -20.91
CA ASP A 127 13.86 -27.61 -21.59
C ASP A 127 12.36 -27.59 -21.94
N ALA A 128 11.81 -28.70 -22.44
CA ALA A 128 10.39 -28.81 -22.73
C ALA A 128 9.52 -28.70 -21.46
N ALA A 129 9.90 -29.34 -20.36
CA ALA A 129 9.18 -29.27 -19.09
C ALA A 129 9.27 -27.87 -18.46
N GLU A 130 10.44 -27.24 -18.48
CA GLU A 130 10.67 -25.87 -18.00
C GLU A 130 9.83 -24.87 -18.80
N LYS A 131 9.78 -25.00 -20.13
CA LYS A 131 8.94 -24.14 -20.99
C LYS A 131 7.46 -24.24 -20.64
N ILE A 132 6.97 -25.45 -20.37
CA ILE A 132 5.59 -25.67 -19.94
C ILE A 132 5.37 -25.06 -18.56
N ALA A 133 6.25 -25.35 -17.60
CA ALA A 133 6.14 -24.82 -16.24
C ALA A 133 6.15 -23.28 -16.22
N SER A 134 7.05 -22.64 -16.96
CA SER A 134 7.13 -21.19 -17.07
C SER A 134 5.84 -20.58 -17.66
N ASN A 135 5.28 -21.19 -18.72
CA ASN A 135 3.99 -20.77 -19.27
C ASN A 135 2.86 -20.83 -18.22
N TYR A 136 2.77 -21.93 -17.47
CA TYR A 136 1.76 -22.08 -16.42
C TYR A 136 1.99 -21.12 -15.24
N SER A 137 3.23 -20.86 -14.86
CA SER A 137 3.61 -19.85 -13.86
C SER A 137 3.12 -18.46 -14.27
N MET A 138 3.32 -18.10 -15.54
CA MET A 138 2.84 -16.85 -16.10
C MET A 138 1.31 -16.74 -16.05
N PHE A 139 0.58 -17.80 -16.44
CA PHE A 139 -0.88 -17.83 -16.33
C PHE A 139 -1.38 -17.66 -14.90
N ARG A 140 -0.71 -18.29 -13.92
CA ARG A 140 -1.04 -18.13 -12.49
C ARG A 140 -0.95 -16.70 -12.04
N ILE A 141 0.10 -15.99 -12.46
CA ILE A 141 0.29 -14.59 -12.13
C ILE A 141 -0.76 -13.72 -12.80
N ILE A 142 -1.05 -13.92 -14.09
CA ILE A 142 -2.10 -13.16 -14.78
C ILE A 142 -3.45 -13.34 -14.07
N ILE A 143 -3.79 -14.56 -13.67
CA ILE A 143 -5.04 -14.89 -12.98
C ILE A 143 -5.08 -14.37 -11.54
N ALA A 144 -3.94 -14.27 -10.85
CA ALA A 144 -3.88 -13.64 -9.53
C ALA A 144 -3.95 -12.10 -9.63
N PHE A 145 -3.20 -11.50 -10.56
CA PHE A 145 -3.09 -10.04 -10.70
C PHE A 145 -4.33 -9.40 -11.32
N GLY A 146 -4.93 -10.04 -12.33
CA GLY A 146 -6.13 -9.52 -13.01
C GLY A 146 -7.24 -9.08 -12.05
N PRO A 147 -7.81 -9.99 -11.23
CA PRO A 147 -8.81 -9.62 -10.23
C PRO A 147 -8.26 -8.73 -9.13
N SER A 148 -6.99 -8.92 -8.70
CA SER A 148 -6.38 -8.09 -7.66
C SER A 148 -6.34 -6.61 -8.03
N VAL A 149 -6.03 -6.28 -9.29
CA VAL A 149 -5.99 -4.89 -9.76
C VAL A 149 -7.37 -4.26 -9.74
N VAL A 150 -8.40 -4.99 -10.19
CA VAL A 150 -9.79 -4.52 -10.14
C VAL A 150 -10.21 -4.23 -8.71
N ILE A 151 -9.92 -5.14 -7.79
CA ILE A 151 -10.25 -5.00 -6.37
C ILE A 151 -9.45 -3.86 -5.72
N ALA A 152 -8.17 -3.69 -6.08
CA ALA A 152 -7.34 -2.62 -5.56
C ALA A 152 -7.91 -1.22 -5.88
N VAL A 153 -8.52 -1.03 -7.05
CA VAL A 153 -9.18 0.24 -7.41
C VAL A 153 -10.34 0.54 -6.46
N PHE A 154 -11.17 -0.46 -6.13
CA PHE A 154 -12.26 -0.31 -5.16
C PHE A 154 -11.75 -0.18 -3.72
N LEU A 155 -10.62 -0.81 -3.40
CA LEU A 155 -10.02 -0.73 -2.07
C LEU A 155 -9.46 0.66 -1.76
N GLY A 156 -9.11 1.48 -2.76
CA GLY A 156 -8.62 2.84 -2.52
C GLY A 156 -9.57 3.69 -1.66
N PRO A 157 -10.79 3.99 -2.15
CA PRO A 157 -11.79 4.72 -1.37
C PRO A 157 -12.21 4.01 -0.08
N TRP A 158 -12.18 2.68 -0.07
CA TRP A 158 -12.50 1.89 1.11
C TRP A 158 -11.48 2.07 2.23
N CYS A 159 -10.18 2.06 1.91
CA CYS A 159 -9.10 2.25 2.87
C CYS A 159 -9.21 3.62 3.56
N ASP A 160 -9.60 4.66 2.83
CA ASP A 160 -9.75 6.02 3.37
C ASP A 160 -10.91 6.12 4.38
N LYS A 161 -11.98 5.34 4.19
CA LYS A 161 -13.19 5.38 5.04
C LYS A 161 -13.18 4.38 6.19
N TYR A 162 -12.71 3.16 5.94
CA TYR A 162 -12.77 2.02 6.88
C TYR A 162 -11.40 1.67 7.48
N GLY A 163 -10.33 2.32 7.02
CA GLY A 163 -8.95 2.08 7.46
C GLY A 163 -8.29 0.87 6.78
N TYR A 164 -7.02 0.66 7.11
CA TYR A 164 -6.13 -0.33 6.47
C TYR A 164 -6.25 -1.78 6.97
N LYS A 165 -6.87 -2.00 8.14
CA LYS A 165 -6.89 -3.34 8.78
C LYS A 165 -7.71 -4.38 8.01
N PRO A 166 -8.94 -4.08 7.52
CA PRO A 166 -9.75 -5.05 6.80
C PRO A 166 -9.08 -5.64 5.54
N PRO A 167 -8.51 -4.84 4.61
CA PRO A 167 -7.89 -5.41 3.41
C PRO A 167 -6.69 -6.30 3.74
N LEU A 168 -5.96 -6.01 4.81
CA LEU A 168 -4.82 -6.81 5.23
C LEU A 168 -5.26 -8.20 5.72
N HIS A 169 -6.34 -8.29 6.49
CA HIS A 169 -6.89 -9.59 6.92
C HIS A 169 -7.50 -10.38 5.75
N ILE A 170 -8.27 -9.72 4.88
CA ILE A 170 -8.90 -10.38 3.72
C ILE A 170 -7.83 -11.00 2.81
N SER A 171 -6.76 -10.26 2.52
CA SER A 171 -5.67 -10.72 1.64
C SER A 171 -4.88 -11.88 2.25
N ASN A 172 -4.70 -11.90 3.57
CA ASN A 172 -4.07 -13.04 4.25
C ASN A 172 -4.95 -14.29 4.20
N ILE A 173 -6.27 -14.14 4.41
CA ILE A 173 -7.21 -15.27 4.35
C ILE A 173 -7.25 -15.86 2.94
N GLY A 174 -7.32 -15.03 1.90
CA GLY A 174 -7.30 -15.51 0.52
C GLY A 174 -6.01 -16.24 0.16
N TYR A 175 -4.86 -15.74 0.64
CA TYR A 175 -3.58 -16.42 0.46
C TYR A 175 -3.52 -17.78 1.16
N ILE A 176 -4.05 -17.89 2.39
CA ILE A 176 -4.11 -19.17 3.11
C ILE A 176 -4.99 -20.16 2.35
N ILE A 177 -6.16 -19.72 1.87
CA ILE A 177 -7.07 -20.57 1.08
C ILE A 177 -6.36 -21.04 -0.21
N GLY A 178 -5.73 -20.12 -0.96
CA GLY A 178 -4.98 -20.47 -2.17
C GLY A 178 -3.85 -21.48 -1.88
N THR A 179 -3.11 -21.28 -0.79
CA THR A 179 -2.03 -22.19 -0.37
C THR A 179 -2.54 -23.58 -0.04
N VAL A 180 -3.71 -23.70 0.61
CA VAL A 180 -4.34 -25.00 0.89
C VAL A 180 -4.73 -25.70 -0.42
N PHE A 181 -5.25 -24.97 -1.41
CA PHE A 181 -5.57 -25.53 -2.72
C PHE A 181 -4.31 -26.04 -3.44
N VAL A 182 -3.21 -25.29 -3.41
CA VAL A 182 -1.92 -25.74 -3.95
C VAL A 182 -1.44 -27.00 -3.25
N LEU A 183 -1.55 -27.05 -1.91
CA LEU A 183 -1.15 -28.22 -1.13
C LEU A 183 -1.97 -29.46 -1.49
N VAL A 184 -3.29 -29.33 -1.64
CA VAL A 184 -4.16 -30.43 -2.10
C VAL A 184 -3.74 -30.92 -3.49
N THR A 185 -3.43 -29.98 -4.39
CA THR A 185 -2.97 -30.32 -5.74
C THR A 185 -1.58 -30.98 -5.68
N ALA A 186 -0.72 -30.63 -4.72
CA ALA A 186 0.58 -31.25 -4.54
C ALA A 186 0.49 -32.71 -4.07
N TYR A 187 -0.45 -33.02 -3.17
CA TYR A 187 -0.70 -34.41 -2.77
C TYR A 187 -1.21 -35.28 -3.93
N MET A 188 -2.01 -34.69 -4.81
CA MET A 188 -2.56 -35.37 -5.97
C MET A 188 -1.70 -35.11 -7.23
N MET A 189 -0.51 -35.73 -7.28
CA MET A 189 0.42 -35.62 -8.42
C MET A 189 -0.16 -35.92 -9.82
N PRO A 190 -1.10 -36.87 -10.03
CA PRO A 190 -1.64 -37.13 -11.37
C PRO A 190 -2.65 -36.06 -11.86
N LEU A 191 -2.92 -35.00 -11.08
CA LEU A 191 -3.83 -33.94 -11.53
C LEU A 191 -3.17 -33.06 -12.60
N PRO A 192 -3.95 -32.60 -13.60
CA PRO A 192 -3.46 -31.67 -14.61
C PRO A 192 -3.10 -30.32 -13.99
N LEU A 193 -2.13 -29.63 -14.61
CA LEU A 193 -1.60 -28.32 -14.16
C LEU A 193 -2.69 -27.24 -14.09
N TYR A 194 -3.82 -27.41 -14.78
CA TYR A 194 -4.94 -26.48 -14.74
C TYR A 194 -5.50 -26.27 -13.32
N TYR A 195 -5.56 -27.30 -12.47
CA TYR A 195 -6.02 -27.15 -11.08
C TYR A 195 -5.09 -26.27 -10.25
N ASP A 196 -3.80 -26.34 -10.54
CA ASP A 196 -2.79 -25.50 -9.92
C ASP A 196 -3.05 -24.02 -10.32
N VAL A 197 -3.42 -23.76 -11.58
CA VAL A 197 -3.81 -22.42 -12.03
C VAL A 197 -5.05 -21.90 -11.30
N LEU A 198 -6.07 -22.74 -11.13
CA LEU A 198 -7.29 -22.37 -10.40
C LEU A 198 -7.02 -22.03 -8.92
N ALA A 199 -6.00 -22.64 -8.31
CA ALA A 199 -5.61 -22.33 -6.93
C ALA A 199 -5.14 -20.88 -6.72
N ALA A 200 -4.79 -20.16 -7.80
CA ALA A 200 -4.41 -18.74 -7.75
C ALA A 200 -5.62 -17.78 -7.70
N ILE A 201 -6.82 -18.25 -8.06
CA ILE A 201 -8.04 -17.43 -8.12
C ILE A 201 -8.43 -16.86 -6.74
N PRO A 202 -8.47 -17.66 -5.64
CA PRO A 202 -8.81 -17.14 -4.31
C PRO A 202 -7.82 -16.08 -3.82
N ASP A 203 -6.52 -16.23 -4.13
CA ASP A 203 -5.52 -15.23 -3.78
C ASP A 203 -5.81 -13.91 -4.51
N GLY A 204 -6.06 -13.97 -5.83
CA GLY A 204 -6.37 -12.80 -6.62
C GLY A 204 -7.68 -12.09 -6.24
N LEU A 205 -8.74 -12.86 -5.95
CA LEU A 205 -10.03 -12.33 -5.50
C LEU A 205 -10.00 -11.72 -4.11
N SER A 206 -8.95 -11.98 -3.32
CA SER A 206 -8.79 -11.37 -2.00
C SER A 206 -8.03 -10.03 -2.03
N GLY A 207 -7.57 -9.61 -3.21
CA GLY A 207 -6.75 -8.41 -3.41
C GLY A 207 -5.24 -8.69 -3.51
N GLY A 208 -4.83 -9.92 -3.17
CA GLY A 208 -3.47 -10.43 -3.34
C GLY A 208 -2.41 -9.60 -2.62
N ILE A 209 -1.22 -9.56 -3.20
CA ILE A 209 -0.11 -8.77 -2.66
C ILE A 209 -0.33 -7.25 -2.81
N ILE A 210 -1.10 -6.83 -3.82
CA ILE A 210 -1.29 -5.42 -4.20
C ILE A 210 -2.09 -4.68 -3.13
N SER A 211 -3.17 -5.27 -2.64
CA SER A 211 -4.00 -4.71 -1.56
C SER A 211 -3.20 -4.48 -0.28
N VAL A 212 -2.30 -5.40 0.07
CA VAL A 212 -1.44 -5.28 1.27
C VAL A 212 -0.48 -4.10 1.11
N PHE A 213 0.16 -3.97 -0.06
CA PHE A 213 0.99 -2.80 -0.35
C PHE A 213 0.20 -1.51 -0.26
N MET A 214 -0.97 -1.47 -0.90
CA MET A 214 -1.84 -0.29 -0.90
C MET A 214 -2.22 0.14 0.52
N ALA A 215 -2.62 -0.82 1.36
CA ALA A 215 -2.98 -0.58 2.75
C ALA A 215 -1.80 -0.01 3.56
N VAL A 216 -0.61 -0.60 3.43
CA VAL A 216 0.60 -0.14 4.15
C VAL A 216 1.04 1.24 3.67
N TYR A 217 1.03 1.50 2.36
CA TYR A 217 1.39 2.80 1.82
C TYR A 217 0.39 3.89 2.18
N SER A 218 -0.92 3.59 2.18
CA SER A 218 -1.94 4.55 2.62
C SER A 218 -1.69 4.99 4.07
N GLU A 219 -1.45 4.05 4.98
CA GLU A 219 -1.13 4.37 6.38
C GLU A 219 0.17 5.18 6.55
N ALA A 220 1.20 4.85 5.78
CA ALA A 220 2.46 5.59 5.80
C ALA A 220 2.27 7.07 5.39
N THR A 221 1.37 7.33 4.44
CA THR A 221 1.08 8.70 3.95
C THR A 221 0.23 9.52 4.93
N VAL A 222 -0.72 8.89 5.63
CA VAL A 222 -1.56 9.52 6.66
C VAL A 222 -0.72 9.93 7.86
N GLN A 223 0.24 9.09 8.25
CA GLN A 223 1.11 9.37 9.38
C GLN A 223 2.09 10.51 9.10
N THR A 224 2.39 10.84 7.84
CA THR A 224 3.36 11.88 7.49
C THR A 224 2.69 13.26 7.36
N LYS A 225 2.55 14.03 8.46
CA LYS A 225 2.02 15.42 8.43
C LYS A 225 3.03 16.46 7.88
N GLY A 226 2.55 17.28 6.94
CA GLY A 226 2.90 18.69 6.69
C GLY A 226 4.31 19.07 6.21
N SER A 227 5.35 18.84 7.01
CA SER A 227 6.66 19.50 6.81
C SER A 227 7.80 18.56 6.36
N GLN A 228 7.62 17.24 6.44
CA GLN A 228 8.64 16.25 6.02
C GLN A 228 8.14 15.24 4.97
N ARG A 229 7.02 15.54 4.27
CA ARG A 229 6.46 14.62 3.25
C ARG A 229 7.40 14.31 2.09
N ARG A 230 8.36 15.18 1.77
CA ARG A 230 9.14 15.08 0.52
C ARG A 230 10.60 14.65 0.64
N THR A 231 11.24 14.79 1.80
CA THR A 231 12.72 14.80 1.84
C THR A 231 13.41 13.61 2.51
N LYS A 232 12.71 12.77 3.30
CA LYS A 232 13.39 11.67 4.03
C LYS A 232 12.75 10.30 4.00
N PHE A 233 11.42 10.17 3.89
CA PHE A 233 10.76 8.87 4.00
C PHE A 233 10.55 8.16 2.66
N HIS A 234 10.17 8.91 1.63
CA HIS A 234 9.99 8.39 0.27
C HIS A 234 11.25 7.73 -0.33
N PRO A 235 12.48 8.27 -0.19
CA PRO A 235 13.65 7.71 -0.86
C PRO A 235 14.21 6.44 -0.23
N SER A 236 14.05 6.23 1.08
CA SER A 236 14.57 5.05 1.80
C SER A 236 13.65 3.85 1.63
N VAL A 237 12.35 4.06 1.74
CA VAL A 237 11.33 3.03 1.47
C VAL A 237 11.37 2.65 0.00
N CYS A 238 11.30 3.63 -0.92
CA CYS A 238 11.35 3.36 -2.36
C CYS A 238 12.67 2.67 -2.76
N ARG A 239 13.84 3.06 -2.23
CA ARG A 239 15.10 2.32 -2.52
C ARG A 239 15.06 0.88 -2.03
N ARG A 240 14.59 0.65 -0.81
CA ARG A 240 14.57 -0.68 -0.21
C ARG A 240 13.62 -1.61 -0.96
N TRP A 241 12.46 -1.08 -1.39
CA TRP A 241 11.48 -1.81 -2.19
C TRP A 241 11.85 -1.94 -3.67
N ALA A 242 12.51 -0.95 -4.27
CA ALA A 242 13.04 -1.06 -5.63
C ALA A 242 14.12 -2.15 -5.70
N SER A 243 15.00 -2.21 -4.70
CA SER A 243 16.02 -3.27 -4.64
C SER A 243 15.40 -4.66 -4.45
N PHE A 244 14.31 -4.76 -3.67
CA PHE A 244 13.58 -6.01 -3.48
C PHE A 244 12.78 -6.42 -4.72
N GLY A 245 12.14 -5.45 -5.38
CA GLY A 245 11.41 -5.63 -6.63
C GLY A 245 12.31 -6.10 -7.77
N SER A 246 13.51 -5.52 -7.90
CA SER A 246 14.52 -6.00 -8.85
C SER A 246 14.98 -7.44 -8.55
N CYS A 247 15.06 -7.82 -7.27
CA CYS A 247 15.44 -9.18 -6.86
C CYS A 247 14.35 -10.21 -7.16
N LEU A 248 13.08 -9.85 -6.88
CA LEU A 248 11.91 -10.64 -7.23
C LEU A 248 11.76 -10.77 -8.75
N TYR A 249 11.96 -9.68 -9.48
CA TYR A 249 11.96 -9.67 -10.94
C TYR A 249 13.07 -10.56 -11.51
N TRP A 250 14.26 -10.56 -10.88
CA TRP A 250 15.35 -11.47 -11.23
C TRP A 250 15.07 -12.94 -10.93
N GLN A 251 14.39 -13.25 -9.82
CA GLN A 251 13.89 -14.61 -9.57
C GLN A 251 12.83 -15.00 -10.60
N TYR A 252 11.99 -14.06 -11.00
CA TYR A 252 10.91 -14.28 -11.96
C TYR A 252 11.40 -14.51 -13.40
N LEU A 253 12.54 -13.94 -13.78
CA LEU A 253 13.16 -14.12 -15.09
C LEU A 253 14.06 -15.36 -15.19
N LYS A 254 14.30 -16.04 -14.07
CA LYS A 254 15.17 -17.22 -13.96
C LYS A 254 14.43 -18.52 -13.65
N GLY A 255 13.13 -18.47 -13.40
CA GLY A 255 12.25 -19.64 -13.24
C GLY A 255 11.31 -19.79 -14.41
#